data_AF-A0A8S3FGW3-F1
#
_entry.id   AF-A0A8S3FGW3-F1
#
_cell.length_a   1.000
_cell.length_b   1.000
_cell.length_c   1.000
_cell.angle_alpha   90.00
_cell.angle_beta   90.00
_cell.angle_gamma   90.00
#
_symmetry.space_group_name_H-M   'P 1'
#
loop_
_entity.id
_entity.type
_entity.pdbx_description
1 polymer ?
#
loop_
_entity_poly.entity_id
_entity_poly.type
_entity_poly.pdbx_seq_one_letter_code
_entity_poly.pdbx_strand_id
1 'polypeptide(L)'
;MGFIGGLIVYSFLACKKRFLHIDDTLDVFSCHGLGGMIGTILTGLFCQKDVNKQGNNGALYGNPAQFLHQLIGILVTCIYAGACTAIILLSLHFTVGIRIHQVDQARGLDNVVHGVIEPRPTQDIKRPIIQRRTQPSNMIATVNIEHE
;
A
#
# COMPACT_ATOMS: atom_id res chain seq x y z
N MET A 1 -19.50 -10.11 -4.93
CA MET A 1 -18.11 -10.25 -4.44
C MET A 1 -17.50 -8.94 -3.96
N GLY A 2 -17.68 -7.82 -4.67
CA GLY A 2 -17.04 -6.54 -4.34
C GLY A 2 -17.25 -6.03 -2.91
N PHE A 3 -18.46 -6.13 -2.36
CA PHE A 3 -18.72 -5.72 -0.97
C PHE A 3 -17.88 -6.51 0.06
N ILE A 4 -17.88 -7.84 -0.05
CA ILE A 4 -17.11 -8.72 0.84
C ILE A 4 -15.61 -8.47 0.69
N GLY A 5 -15.13 -8.41 -0.57
CA GLY A 5 -13.72 -8.13 -0.87
C GLY A 5 -13.27 -6.79 -0.30
N GLY A 6 -14.04 -5.72 -0.57
CA GLY A 6 -13.75 -4.38 -0.08
C GLY A 6 -13.74 -4.29 1.45
N LEU A 7 -14.73 -4.90 2.13
CA LEU A 7 -14.80 -4.92 3.58
C LEU A 7 -13.59 -5.60 4.22
N ILE A 8 -13.21 -6.79 3.71
CA ILE A 8 -12.09 -7.56 4.25
C ILE A 8 -10.76 -6.84 3.99
N VAL A 9 -10.53 -6.38 2.76
CA VAL A 9 -9.29 -5.68 2.37
C VAL A 9 -9.11 -4.38 3.15
N TYR A 10 -10.18 -3.58 3.28
CA TYR A 10 -10.13 -2.34 4.06
C TYR A 10 -9.86 -2.60 5.55
N SER A 11 -10.51 -3.61 6.12
CA SER A 11 -10.30 -3.99 7.53
C SER A 11 -8.87 -4.46 7.77
N PHE A 12 -8.30 -5.24 6.84
CA PHE A 12 -6.91 -5.66 6.91
C PHE A 12 -5.97 -4.47 6.81
N LEU A 13 -6.22 -3.54 5.88
CA LEU A 13 -5.40 -2.36 5.68
C LEU A 13 -5.34 -1.46 6.92
N ALA A 14 -6.49 -1.23 7.57
CA ALA A 14 -6.59 -0.45 8.80
C ALA A 14 -5.79 -1.07 9.96
N CYS A 15 -5.66 -2.40 9.99
CA CYS A 15 -4.98 -3.14 11.04
C CYS A 15 -3.50 -3.40 10.74
N LYS A 16 -3.09 -3.62 9.48
CA LYS A 16 -1.76 -4.16 9.15
C LYS A 16 -0.63 -3.32 9.73
N LYS A 17 -0.72 -1.98 9.62
CA LYS A 17 0.37 -1.09 10.02
C LYS A 17 0.55 -1.08 11.54
N ARG A 18 -0.56 -1.18 12.28
CA ARG A 18 -0.56 -1.18 13.74
C ARG A 18 -0.09 -2.51 14.34
N PHE A 19 -0.43 -3.62 13.71
CA PHE A 19 -0.20 -4.95 14.28
C PHE A 19 0.97 -5.71 13.67
N LEU A 20 1.17 -5.59 12.35
CA LEU A 20 2.16 -6.40 11.62
C LEU A 20 3.46 -5.64 11.33
N HIS A 21 3.45 -4.31 11.42
CA HIS A 21 4.61 -3.46 11.09
C HIS A 21 5.23 -3.75 9.72
N ILE A 22 4.42 -4.24 8.77
CA ILE A 22 4.85 -4.54 7.40
C ILE A 22 4.74 -3.26 6.57
N ASP A 23 5.87 -2.84 6.00
CA ASP A 23 5.95 -1.74 5.05
C ASP A 23 5.78 -2.27 3.62
N ASP A 24 4.52 -2.35 3.18
CA ASP A 24 4.14 -2.59 1.79
C ASP A 24 3.63 -1.26 1.24
N THR A 25 4.55 -0.55 0.56
CA THR A 25 4.49 0.89 0.29
C THR A 25 3.27 1.31 -0.53
N LEU A 26 2.81 0.45 -1.44
CA LEU A 26 1.66 0.69 -2.31
C LEU A 26 0.47 -0.19 -1.94
N ASP A 27 0.50 -0.85 -0.77
CA ASP A 27 -0.54 -1.77 -0.31
C ASP A 27 -0.88 -2.88 -1.33
N VAL A 28 0.12 -3.32 -2.11
CA VAL A 28 -0.07 -4.27 -3.23
C VAL A 28 -0.54 -5.61 -2.69
N PHE A 29 0.03 -6.06 -1.57
CA PHE A 29 -0.38 -7.32 -0.96
C PHE A 29 -1.81 -7.26 -0.45
N SER A 30 -2.19 -6.18 0.21
CA SER A 30 -3.55 -6.00 0.74
C SER A 30 -4.59 -5.97 -0.39
N CYS A 31 -4.35 -5.15 -1.41
CA CYS A 31 -5.33 -4.92 -2.48
C CYS A 31 -5.39 -6.08 -3.47
N HIS A 32 -4.24 -6.61 -3.89
CA HIS A 32 -4.17 -7.64 -4.93
C HIS A 32 -4.02 -9.05 -4.36
N GLY A 33 -3.11 -9.24 -3.40
CA GLY A 33 -2.88 -10.53 -2.77
C GLY A 33 -4.11 -11.01 -2.01
N LEU A 34 -4.47 -10.32 -0.92
CA LEU A 34 -5.63 -10.66 -0.10
C LEU A 34 -6.95 -10.52 -0.88
N GLY A 35 -7.11 -9.44 -1.67
CA GLY A 35 -8.27 -9.28 -2.54
C GLY A 35 -8.48 -10.44 -3.51
N GLY A 36 -7.41 -10.92 -4.14
CA GLY A 36 -7.42 -12.09 -5.01
C GLY A 36 -7.75 -13.39 -4.29
N MET A 37 -7.22 -13.60 -3.08
CA MET A 37 -7.55 -14.78 -2.26
C MET A 37 -9.05 -14.82 -1.92
N ILE A 38 -9.61 -13.70 -1.45
CA ILE A 38 -11.05 -13.60 -1.14
C ILE A 38 -11.88 -13.83 -2.40
N GLY A 39 -11.49 -13.24 -3.54
CA GLY A 39 -12.14 -13.50 -4.83
C GLY A 39 -12.15 -14.99 -5.19
N THR A 40 -11.01 -15.66 -5.03
CA THR A 40 -10.85 -17.09 -5.36
C THR A 40 -11.68 -18.00 -4.44
N ILE A 41 -11.72 -17.70 -3.14
CA ILE A 41 -12.60 -18.38 -2.16
C ILE A 41 -14.07 -18.23 -2.58
N LEU A 42 -14.49 -17.00 -2.90
CA LEU A 42 -15.86 -16.72 -3.33
C LEU A 42 -16.19 -17.39 -4.66
N THR A 43 -15.26 -17.49 -5.61
CA THR A 43 -15.44 -18.27 -6.83
C THR A 43 -15.70 -19.74 -6.52
N GLY A 44 -14.99 -20.33 -5.55
CA GLY A 44 -15.23 -21.71 -5.10
C GLY A 44 -16.64 -21.95 -4.53
N LEU A 45 -17.26 -20.91 -3.98
CA LEU A 45 -18.63 -20.98 -3.46
C LEU A 45 -19.69 -20.75 -4.54
N PHE A 46 -19.47 -19.75 -5.39
CA PHE A 46 -20.53 -19.16 -6.21
C PHE A 46 -20.43 -19.40 -7.72
N CYS A 47 -19.38 -20.05 -8.24
CA CYS A 47 -19.31 -20.29 -9.69
C CYS A 47 -20.45 -21.20 -10.18
N GLN A 48 -20.92 -20.98 -11.41
CA GLN A 48 -22.02 -21.74 -12.00
C GLN A 48 -21.72 -22.09 -13.45
N LYS A 49 -22.05 -23.33 -13.85
CA LYS A 49 -21.97 -23.78 -15.23
C LYS A 49 -22.90 -23.02 -16.18
N ASP A 50 -24.02 -22.50 -15.67
CA ASP A 50 -24.96 -21.72 -16.46
C ASP A 50 -24.36 -20.38 -16.93
N VAL A 51 -23.41 -19.82 -16.16
CA VAL A 51 -22.66 -18.62 -16.52
C VAL A 51 -21.46 -18.95 -17.42
N ASN A 52 -20.78 -20.07 -17.17
CA ASN A 52 -19.69 -20.55 -18.00
C ASN A 52 -19.78 -22.07 -18.21
N LYS A 53 -20.20 -22.48 -19.42
CA LYS A 53 -20.37 -23.89 -19.78
C LYS A 53 -19.08 -24.71 -19.72
N GLN A 54 -17.91 -24.08 -19.88
CA GLN A 54 -16.61 -24.73 -19.74
C GLN A 54 -16.13 -24.80 -18.27
N GLY A 55 -16.83 -24.11 -17.37
CA GLY A 55 -16.52 -24.07 -15.95
C GLY A 55 -17.18 -25.22 -15.17
N ASN A 56 -17.29 -25.01 -13.86
CA ASN A 56 -17.94 -25.94 -12.96
C ASN A 56 -18.84 -25.20 -11.97
N ASN A 57 -19.70 -25.95 -11.27
CA ASN A 57 -20.49 -25.38 -10.18
C ASN A 57 -19.61 -25.21 -8.93
N GLY A 58 -19.95 -24.22 -8.12
CA GLY A 58 -19.37 -23.98 -6.81
C GLY A 58 -20.09 -24.78 -5.73
N ALA A 59 -19.60 -24.65 -4.49
CA ALA A 59 -20.12 -25.41 -3.36
C ALA A 59 -21.62 -25.17 -3.12
N LEU A 60 -22.09 -23.93 -3.27
CA LEU A 60 -23.50 -23.57 -3.06
C LEU A 60 -24.41 -24.02 -4.22
N TYR A 61 -23.82 -24.52 -5.31
CA TYR A 61 -24.54 -24.96 -6.52
C TYR A 61 -24.32 -26.45 -6.83
N GLY A 62 -24.04 -27.25 -5.79
CA GLY A 62 -24.02 -28.72 -5.86
C GLY A 62 -22.65 -29.35 -6.09
N ASN A 63 -21.56 -28.57 -6.03
CA ASN A 63 -20.20 -29.11 -6.16
C ASN A 63 -19.25 -28.57 -5.07
N PRO A 64 -19.31 -29.13 -3.85
CA PRO A 64 -18.48 -28.68 -2.72
C PRO A 64 -16.99 -28.90 -2.95
N ALA A 65 -16.59 -29.87 -3.78
CA ALA A 65 -15.19 -30.10 -4.12
C ALA A 65 -14.54 -28.88 -4.80
N GLN A 66 -15.32 -28.05 -5.50
CA GLN A 66 -14.81 -26.82 -6.11
C GLN A 66 -14.20 -25.85 -5.10
N PHE A 67 -14.78 -25.74 -3.90
CA PHE A 67 -14.23 -24.89 -2.85
C PHE A 67 -12.84 -25.38 -2.42
N LEU A 68 -12.67 -26.69 -2.26
CA LEU A 68 -11.38 -27.28 -1.91
C LEU A 68 -10.34 -27.09 -3.02
N HIS A 69 -10.72 -27.26 -4.29
CA HIS A 69 -9.82 -26.98 -5.41
C HIS A 69 -9.30 -25.53 -5.40
N GLN A 70 -10.17 -24.57 -5.09
CA GLN A 70 -9.77 -23.16 -5.01
C GLN A 70 -8.84 -22.89 -3.83
N LEU A 71 -9.06 -23.52 -2.66
CA LEU A 71 -8.14 -23.40 -1.53
C LEU A 71 -6.75 -23.97 -1.84
N ILE A 72 -6.70 -25.13 -2.49
CA ILE A 72 -5.43 -25.72 -2.95
C ILE A 72 -4.75 -24.80 -3.96
N GLY A 73 -5.51 -24.25 -4.91
CA GLY A 73 -5.00 -23.27 -5.88
C GLY A 73 -4.38 -22.04 -5.22
N ILE A 74 -5.03 -21.47 -4.20
CA ILE A 74 -4.49 -20.36 -3.41
C ILE A 74 -3.17 -20.77 -2.75
N LEU A 75 -3.15 -21.92 -2.07
CA LEU A 75 -1.95 -22.39 -1.36
C LEU A 75 -0.77 -22.59 -2.31
N VAL A 76 -0.98 -23.29 -3.42
CA VAL A 76 0.05 -23.53 -4.43
C VAL A 76 0.57 -22.22 -5.01
N THR A 77 -0.33 -21.28 -5.32
CA THR A 77 0.04 -19.97 -5.88
C THR A 77 0.83 -19.14 -4.87
N CYS A 78 0.46 -19.15 -3.58
CA CYS A 78 1.18 -18.44 -2.53
C CYS A 78 2.59 -19.00 -2.34
N ILE A 79 2.72 -20.33 -2.28
CA ILE A 79 4.01 -21.00 -2.15
C ILE A 79 4.89 -20.70 -3.35
N TYR A 80 4.35 -20.85 -4.56
CA TYR A 80 5.10 -20.59 -5.79
C TYR A 80 5.56 -19.14 -5.89
N ALA A 81 4.64 -18.18 -5.71
CA ALA A 81 4.96 -16.76 -5.79
C ALA A 81 5.94 -16.34 -4.69
N GLY A 82 5.73 -16.79 -3.45
CA GLY A 82 6.61 -16.51 -2.32
C GLY A 82 8.01 -17.10 -2.50
N ALA A 83 8.11 -18.37 -2.88
CA ALA A 83 9.39 -19.05 -3.09
C ALA A 83 10.18 -18.44 -4.27
N CYS A 84 9.54 -18.25 -5.42
CA CYS A 84 10.21 -17.66 -6.58
C CYS A 84 10.67 -16.23 -6.30
N THR A 85 9.82 -15.42 -5.67
CA THR A 85 10.16 -14.04 -5.29
C THR A 85 11.31 -14.02 -4.28
N ALA A 86 11.28 -14.90 -3.26
CA ALA A 86 12.35 -14.99 -2.28
C ALA A 86 13.68 -15.39 -2.93
N ILE A 87 13.69 -16.36 -3.85
CA ILE A 87 14.89 -16.77 -4.58
C ILE A 87 15.46 -15.58 -5.37
N ILE A 88 14.61 -14.84 -6.09
CA ILE A 88 15.05 -13.67 -6.87
C ILE A 88 15.62 -12.58 -5.96
N LEU A 89 14.88 -12.20 -4.90
CA LEU A 89 15.30 -11.14 -3.98
C LEU A 89 16.59 -11.50 -3.25
N LEU A 90 16.74 -12.75 -2.82
CA LEU A 90 17.95 -13.21 -2.15
C LEU A 90 19.15 -13.26 -3.10
N SER A 91 18.94 -13.70 -4.33
CA SER A 91 19.98 -13.69 -5.38
C SER A 91 20.45 -12.27 -5.67
N LEU A 92 19.52 -11.30 -5.77
CA LEU A 92 19.85 -9.90 -5.96
C LEU A 92 20.53 -9.29 -4.72
N HIS A 93 20.12 -9.69 -3.52
CA HIS A 93 20.71 -9.23 -2.27
C HIS A 93 22.20 -9.57 -2.19
N PHE A 94 22.61 -10.77 -2.61
CA PHE A 94 24.01 -11.22 -2.57
C PHE A 94 24.84 -10.80 -3.79
N THR A 95 24.23 -10.35 -4.88
CA THR A 95 24.95 -9.97 -6.11
C THR A 95 25.15 -8.47 -6.21
N VAL A 96 24.05 -7.71 -6.32
CA VAL A 96 24.07 -6.26 -6.59
C VAL A 96 23.60 -5.42 -5.41
N GLY A 97 22.87 -6.02 -4.47
CA GLY A 97 22.17 -5.32 -3.41
C GLY A 97 20.88 -4.65 -3.91
N ILE A 98 19.77 -4.87 -3.20
CA ILE A 98 18.44 -4.36 -3.59
C ILE A 98 18.03 -3.06 -2.90
N ARG A 99 18.65 -2.74 -1.75
CA ARG A 99 18.25 -1.63 -0.89
C ARG A 99 19.32 -0.57 -0.87
N ILE A 100 18.90 0.67 -1.02
CA ILE A 100 19.76 1.85 -1.01
C ILE A 100 20.23 2.15 0.42
N HIS A 101 21.37 2.82 0.55
CA HIS A 101 21.90 3.23 1.85
C HIS A 101 20.96 4.21 2.57
N GLN A 102 20.77 4.07 3.88
CA GLN A 102 19.79 4.90 4.61
C GLN A 102 20.00 6.42 4.47
N VAL A 103 21.25 6.86 4.38
CA VAL A 103 21.60 8.29 4.21
C VAL A 103 21.08 8.81 2.87
N ASP A 104 21.22 8.02 1.82
CA ASP A 104 20.74 8.36 0.49
C ASP A 104 19.21 8.25 0.40
N GLN A 105 18.62 7.29 1.13
CA GLN A 105 17.15 7.18 1.24
C GLN A 105 16.56 8.43 1.89
N ALA A 106 17.22 8.99 2.92
CA ALA A 106 16.80 10.22 3.58
C ALA A 106 16.98 11.48 2.72
N ARG A 107 17.91 11.46 1.76
CA ARG A 107 18.11 12.55 0.78
C ARG A 107 17.05 12.58 -0.31
N GLY A 108 16.30 11.49 -0.49
CA GLY A 108 15.31 11.32 -1.54
C GLY A 108 15.92 10.71 -2.80
N LEU A 109 15.24 9.69 -3.34
CA LEU A 109 15.75 8.89 -4.45
C LEU A 109 15.88 9.72 -5.75
N ASP A 110 14.99 10.69 -5.95
CA ASP A 110 15.03 11.59 -7.10
C ASP A 110 16.30 12.44 -7.14
N ASN A 111 16.77 12.91 -5.98
CA ASN A 111 18.01 13.66 -5.86
C ASN A 111 19.24 12.76 -6.13
N VAL A 112 19.24 11.55 -5.56
CA VAL A 112 20.42 10.66 -5.57
C VAL A 112 20.59 9.94 -6.91
N VAL A 113 19.50 9.47 -7.51
CA VAL A 113 19.53 8.62 -8.72
C VAL A 113 19.27 9.43 -9.98
N HIS A 114 18.43 10.46 -9.92
CA HIS A 114 18.01 11.23 -11.09
C HIS A 114 18.61 12.64 -11.16
N GLY A 115 19.31 13.10 -10.13
CA GLY A 115 19.93 14.43 -10.10
C GLY A 115 18.93 15.59 -10.12
N VAL A 116 17.64 15.30 -9.88
CA VAL A 116 16.58 16.30 -9.84
C VAL A 116 16.61 16.95 -8.47
N ILE A 117 17.01 18.22 -8.40
CA ILE A 117 16.97 19.00 -7.16
C ILE A 117 15.53 19.45 -6.94
N GLU A 118 14.77 18.64 -6.19
CA GLU A 118 13.47 19.04 -5.69
C GLU A 118 13.66 20.18 -4.66
N PRO A 119 12.98 21.33 -4.81
CA PRO A 119 12.90 22.29 -3.73
C PRO A 119 12.31 21.55 -2.53
N ARG A 120 13.05 21.43 -1.42
CA ARG A 120 12.50 20.82 -0.20
C ARG A 120 11.14 21.49 0.05
N PRO A 121 10.06 20.73 0.31
CA PRO A 121 8.89 21.34 0.90
C PRO A 121 9.44 22.05 2.13
N THR A 122 9.33 23.38 2.15
CA THR A 122 9.60 24.12 3.37
C THR A 122 8.71 23.44 4.38
N GLN A 123 9.31 22.68 5.31
CA GLN A 123 8.61 22.28 6.51
C GLN A 123 7.94 23.57 6.94
N ASP A 124 6.62 23.54 6.99
CA ASP A 124 5.80 24.70 7.20
C ASP A 124 6.07 25.12 8.65
N ILE A 125 7.22 25.80 8.83
CA ILE A 125 7.49 26.69 9.94
C ILE A 125 6.24 27.52 9.90
N LYS A 126 5.37 27.39 10.90
CA LYS A 126 4.22 28.27 11.13
C LYS A 126 4.70 29.69 10.90
N ARG A 127 4.63 30.18 9.67
CA ARG A 127 5.02 31.55 9.38
C ARG A 127 3.83 32.29 9.93
N PRO A 128 3.98 33.13 10.97
CA PRO A 128 2.91 34.06 11.25
C PRO A 128 2.65 34.77 9.93
N ILE A 129 1.40 34.68 9.46
CA ILE A 129 0.98 35.38 8.26
C ILE A 129 1.21 36.85 8.61
N ILE A 130 2.36 37.41 8.22
CA ILE A 130 2.56 38.84 8.21
C ILE A 130 1.67 39.31 7.08
N GLN A 131 0.39 39.51 7.39
CA GLN A 131 -0.48 40.37 6.61
C GLN A 131 0.28 41.68 6.52
N ARG A 132 0.87 41.95 5.36
CA ARG A 132 1.36 43.28 5.01
C ARG A 132 0.15 44.19 4.99
N ARG A 133 -0.24 44.68 6.16
CA ARG A 133 -1.10 45.85 6.30
C ARG A 133 -0.31 46.97 5.67
N THR A 134 -0.77 47.46 4.51
CA THR A 134 -0.26 48.70 3.92
C THR A 134 -0.47 49.80 4.95
N GLN A 135 0.56 50.11 5.73
CA GLN A 135 0.54 51.19 6.69
C GLN A 135 0.98 52.47 5.95
N PRO A 136 0.13 53.50 5.84
CA PRO A 136 0.57 54.77 5.32
C PRO A 136 1.59 55.40 6.29
N SER A 137 2.54 56.13 5.71
CA SER A 137 3.66 56.73 6.44
C SER A 137 3.18 57.61 7.59
N ASN A 138 3.86 57.46 8.73
CA ASN A 138 3.81 58.31 9.94
C ASN A 138 3.05 57.69 11.12
N MET A 139 3.66 56.71 11.79
CA MET A 139 3.62 56.63 13.25
C MET A 139 4.74 55.70 13.75
N ILE A 140 5.50 56.18 14.74
CA ILE A 140 6.54 55.42 15.45
C ILE A 140 5.86 54.21 16.13
N ALA A 141 6.24 53.00 15.73
CA ALA A 141 5.73 51.76 16.34
C ALA A 141 6.52 51.46 17.62
N THR A 142 5.94 51.74 18.78
CA THR A 142 6.35 51.15 20.05
C THR A 142 5.96 49.68 20.08
N VAL A 143 6.94 48.79 20.22
CA VAL A 143 6.75 47.34 20.37
C VAL A 143 6.44 47.07 21.84
N ASN A 144 5.20 46.69 22.15
CA ASN A 144 4.86 46.06 23.43
C ASN A 144 4.95 44.54 23.27
N ILE A 145 5.85 43.91 24.04
CA ILE A 145 5.92 42.46 24.19
C ILE A 145 5.09 42.11 25.43
N GLU A 146 3.92 41.50 25.22
CA GLU A 146 3.21 40.82 26.30
C GLU A 146 3.83 39.44 26.49
N HIS A 147 4.36 39.24 27.69
CA HIS A 147 4.71 37.93 28.24
C HIS A 147 3.44 37.31 28.83
N GLU A 148 3.04 36.16 28.31
CA GLU A 148 2.54 35.00 29.07
C GLU A 148 2.58 33.74 28.20
#